data_AF-A0A925MV96-F1
#
_entry.id   AF-A0A925MV96-F1
#
_cell.length_a   1.000
_cell.length_b   1.000
_cell.length_c   1.000
_cell.angle_alpha   90.00
_cell.angle_beta   90.00
_cell.angle_gamma   90.00
#
_symmetry.space_group_name_H-M   'P 1'
#
loop_
_entity.id
_entity.type
_entity.pdbx_description
1 polymer ?
#
loop_
_entity_poly.entity_id
_entity_poly.type
_entity_poly.pdbx_seq_one_letter_code
_entity_poly.pdbx_strand_id
1 'polypeptide(L)'
;EGWRVAAAREVEQEEVAAWLATAALDDDDTQGVTRDPDDPLFPARLPLRPHERDMPTGWLLLGPRPDGSFLGRDEQDAIEEIAGSVARSLEIVRHREAREAGAGARIARIEDGLAAMKARLDAMALAGRASDAPEGT
;
A
#
# COMPACT_ATOMS: atom_id res chain seq x y z
N GLU A 1 -2.30 11.36 5.61
CA GLU A 1 -2.46 10.51 4.42
C GLU A 1 -3.87 9.95 4.45
N GLY A 2 -4.59 9.98 3.33
CA GLY A 2 -5.95 9.45 3.25
C GLY A 2 -5.96 7.95 2.96
N TRP A 3 -7.10 7.31 3.19
CA TRP A 3 -7.35 5.94 2.75
C TRP A 3 -7.23 5.84 1.22
N ARG A 4 -6.74 4.69 0.73
CA ARG A 4 -6.67 4.38 -0.71
C ARG A 4 -7.36 3.05 -1.00
N VAL A 5 -7.99 2.96 -2.16
CA VAL A 5 -8.60 1.71 -2.64
C VAL A 5 -7.50 0.72 -3.01
N ALA A 6 -7.45 -0.42 -2.31
CA ALA A 6 -6.49 -1.48 -2.59
C ALA A 6 -7.01 -2.47 -3.64
N ALA A 7 -8.32 -2.75 -3.61
CA ALA A 7 -9.03 -3.59 -4.55
C ALA A 7 -10.52 -3.24 -4.52
N ALA A 8 -11.22 -3.52 -5.60
CA ALA A 8 -12.67 -3.43 -5.70
C ALA A 8 -13.20 -4.64 -6.48
N ARG A 9 -14.40 -5.09 -6.15
CA ARG A 9 -15.08 -6.19 -6.83
C ARG A 9 -16.55 -5.83 -6.96
N GLU A 10 -17.12 -6.03 -8.14
CA GLU A 10 -18.53 -5.74 -8.45
C GLU A 10 -18.93 -4.25 -8.31
N VAL A 11 -17.94 -3.38 -8.08
CA VAL A 11 -18.02 -1.91 -8.07
C VAL A 11 -16.74 -1.37 -8.71
N GLU A 12 -16.85 -0.28 -9.46
CA GLU A 12 -15.70 0.36 -10.10
C GLU A 12 -14.82 1.09 -9.09
N GLN A 13 -13.49 1.04 -9.25
CA GLN A 13 -12.58 1.68 -8.29
C GLN A 13 -12.79 3.20 -8.17
N GLU A 14 -13.20 3.85 -9.24
CA GLU A 14 -13.51 5.29 -9.26
C GLU A 14 -14.73 5.60 -8.39
N GLU A 15 -15.74 4.75 -8.42
CA GLU A 15 -16.94 4.88 -7.60
C GLU A 15 -16.61 4.68 -6.11
N VAL A 16 -15.76 3.70 -5.78
CA VAL A 16 -15.26 3.53 -4.41
C VAL A 16 -14.45 4.74 -3.96
N ALA A 17 -13.60 5.29 -4.83
CA ALA A 17 -12.80 6.48 -4.51
C ALA A 17 -13.68 7.73 -4.30
N ALA A 18 -14.73 7.91 -5.11
CA ALA A 18 -15.70 8.98 -4.95
C ALA A 18 -16.46 8.85 -3.63
N TRP A 19 -16.90 7.64 -3.28
CA TRP A 19 -17.51 7.34 -1.99
C TRP A 19 -16.56 7.67 -0.84
N LEU A 20 -15.31 7.19 -0.91
CA LEU A 20 -14.29 7.38 0.12
C LEU A 20 -13.94 8.86 0.36
N ALA A 21 -14.04 9.70 -0.68
CA ALA A 21 -13.83 11.14 -0.56
C ALA A 21 -14.90 11.85 0.29
N THR A 22 -16.06 11.22 0.46
CA THR A 22 -17.21 11.76 1.23
C THR A 22 -17.47 11.00 2.52
N ALA A 23 -17.01 9.75 2.63
CA ALA A 23 -17.26 8.89 3.76
C ALA A 23 -16.35 9.24 4.96
N ALA A 24 -16.93 9.29 6.15
CA ALA A 24 -16.19 9.31 7.40
C ALA A 24 -15.90 7.86 7.83
N LEU A 25 -14.73 7.35 7.46
CA LEU A 25 -14.16 6.15 8.07
C LEU A 25 -13.46 6.58 9.35
N ASP A 26 -14.23 6.73 10.43
CA ASP A 26 -13.70 7.11 11.72
C ASP A 26 -12.85 5.98 12.29
N ASP A 27 -11.65 6.32 12.79
CA ASP A 27 -10.72 5.40 13.47
C ASP A 27 -11.21 4.96 14.85
N ASP A 28 -12.44 5.31 15.23
CA ASP A 28 -12.99 5.08 16.56
C ASP A 28 -12.95 3.59 16.94
N ASP A 29 -12.99 3.31 18.25
CA ASP A 29 -12.68 2.04 18.93
C ASP A 29 -13.53 0.81 18.50
N THR A 30 -14.26 0.91 17.41
CA THR A 30 -15.14 -0.11 16.81
C THR A 30 -14.37 -1.38 16.49
N GLN A 31 -14.53 -2.43 17.29
CA GLN A 31 -13.83 -3.70 17.09
C GLN A 31 -14.52 -4.66 16.11
N GLY A 32 -15.70 -4.32 15.60
CA GLY A 32 -16.53 -5.22 14.79
C GLY A 32 -17.20 -4.54 13.60
N VAL A 33 -18.18 -5.23 13.01
CA VAL A 33 -18.90 -4.73 11.84
C VAL A 33 -19.75 -3.51 12.21
N THR A 34 -19.41 -2.37 11.61
CA THR A 34 -20.24 -1.16 11.61
C THR A 34 -21.31 -1.29 10.54
N ARG A 35 -22.55 -0.96 10.88
CA ARG A 35 -23.67 -0.95 9.95
C ARG A 35 -24.13 0.47 9.70
N ASP A 36 -24.33 0.79 8.43
CA ASP A 36 -24.88 2.07 7.99
C ASP A 36 -25.99 1.79 6.97
N PRO A 37 -27.25 1.65 7.41
CA PRO A 37 -28.34 1.26 6.53
C PRO A 37 -28.69 2.32 5.49
N ASP A 38 -28.25 3.56 5.69
CA ASP A 38 -28.48 4.67 4.76
C ASP A 38 -27.37 4.78 3.71
N ASP A 39 -26.29 4.00 3.83
CA ASP A 39 -25.26 3.89 2.80
C ASP A 39 -25.68 2.87 1.72
N PRO A 40 -26.00 3.32 0.50
CA PRO A 40 -26.45 2.44 -0.57
C PRO A 40 -25.31 1.60 -1.16
N LEU A 41 -24.06 2.01 -0.98
CA LEU A 41 -22.90 1.39 -1.61
C LEU A 41 -22.16 0.45 -0.66
N PHE A 42 -21.98 0.86 0.60
CA PHE A 42 -21.28 0.06 1.62
C PHE A 42 -22.01 0.07 2.97
N PRO A 43 -23.16 -0.63 3.06
CA PRO A 43 -23.96 -0.68 4.28
C PRO A 43 -23.29 -1.41 5.44
N ALA A 44 -22.21 -2.17 5.19
CA ALA A 44 -21.42 -2.82 6.23
C ALA A 44 -19.93 -2.55 6.05
N ARG A 45 -19.27 -2.17 7.14
CA ARG A 45 -17.86 -1.75 7.16
C ARG A 45 -17.17 -2.42 8.33
N LEU A 46 -15.96 -2.95 8.12
CA LEU A 46 -15.20 -3.63 9.15
C LEU A 46 -13.74 -3.15 9.16
N PRO A 47 -13.24 -2.64 10.29
CA PRO A 47 -11.83 -2.30 10.39
C PRO A 47 -10.95 -3.56 10.41
N LEU A 48 -9.89 -3.56 9.61
CA LEU A 48 -8.90 -4.63 9.57
C LEU A 48 -7.77 -4.32 10.55
N ARG A 49 -7.91 -4.78 11.79
CA ARG A 49 -6.93 -4.61 12.87
C ARG A 49 -6.14 -5.90 13.10
N PRO A 50 -4.80 -5.85 13.04
CA PRO A 50 -3.97 -6.92 13.58
C PRO A 50 -4.18 -6.98 15.10
N HIS A 51 -4.20 -8.18 15.69
CA HIS A 51 -4.36 -8.37 17.15
C HIS A 51 -3.35 -7.60 18.03
N GLU A 52 -2.23 -7.15 17.45
CA GLU A 52 -1.10 -6.56 18.15
C GLU A 52 -1.06 -5.02 18.04
N ARG A 53 -2.05 -4.39 17.37
CA ARG A 53 -2.08 -2.94 17.14
C ARG A 53 -3.47 -2.35 17.41
N ASP A 54 -3.47 -1.13 17.95
CA ASP A 54 -4.70 -0.37 18.22
C ASP A 54 -5.30 0.25 16.94
N MET A 55 -4.46 0.59 15.95
CA MET A 55 -4.91 1.24 14.71
C MET A 55 -5.20 0.24 13.58
N PRO A 56 -6.26 0.47 12.78
CA PRO A 56 -6.57 -0.37 11.62
C PRO A 56 -5.52 -0.25 10.51
N THR A 57 -5.13 -1.40 9.94
CA THR A 57 -4.25 -1.47 8.76
C THR A 57 -5.02 -1.13 7.46
N GLY A 58 -6.34 -1.23 7.50
CA GLY A 58 -7.26 -0.95 6.40
C GLY A 58 -8.71 -1.17 6.82
N TRP A 59 -9.61 -1.08 5.84
CA TRP A 59 -11.04 -1.32 6.01
C TRP A 59 -11.54 -2.33 4.98
N LEU A 60 -12.42 -3.23 5.39
CA LEU A 60 -13.21 -4.08 4.51
C LEU A 60 -14.60 -3.44 4.36
N LEU A 61 -14.93 -3.06 3.13
CA LEU A 61 -16.21 -2.45 2.78
C LEU A 61 -17.06 -3.49 2.05
N LEU A 62 -18.30 -3.68 2.51
CA LEU A 62 -19.21 -4.70 2.00
C LEU A 62 -20.45 -4.03 1.46
N GLY A 63 -20.75 -4.30 0.19
CA GLY A 63 -21.92 -3.81 -0.49
C GLY A 63 -23.22 -4.46 -0.02
N PRO A 64 -24.38 -3.94 -0.45
CA PRO A 64 -25.67 -4.54 -0.14
C PRO A 64 -25.76 -5.95 -0.71
N ARG A 65 -26.50 -6.83 -0.03
CA ARG A 65 -26.77 -8.16 -0.57
C ARG A 65 -27.66 -8.06 -1.82
N PRO A 66 -27.52 -8.97 -2.79
CA PRO A 66 -28.37 -9.00 -3.98
C PRO A 66 -29.86 -9.15 -3.67
N ASP A 67 -30.19 -9.77 -2.52
CA ASP A 67 -31.57 -9.93 -2.03
C ASP A 67 -32.08 -8.72 -1.23
N GLY A 68 -31.26 -7.68 -1.07
CA GLY A 68 -31.59 -6.47 -0.32
C GLY A 68 -31.58 -6.64 1.21
N SER A 69 -31.24 -7.83 1.71
CA SER A 69 -31.14 -8.06 3.15
C SER A 69 -29.79 -7.56 3.69
N PHE A 70 -29.75 -7.30 5.00
CA PHE A 70 -28.50 -6.98 5.70
C PHE A 70 -27.76 -8.25 6.09
N LEU A 71 -26.45 -8.12 6.33
CA LEU A 71 -25.66 -9.21 6.88
C LEU A 71 -26.28 -9.69 8.20
N GLY A 72 -26.49 -11.00 8.29
CA GLY A 72 -26.94 -11.67 9.50
C GLY A 72 -25.86 -11.67 10.59
N ARG A 73 -26.24 -12.13 11.79
CA ARG A 73 -25.30 -12.24 12.91
C ARG A 73 -24.17 -13.23 12.59
N ASP A 74 -24.53 -14.43 12.11
CA ASP A 74 -23.57 -15.47 11.77
C ASP A 74 -22.58 -15.03 10.68
N GLU A 75 -23.06 -14.24 9.70
CA GLU A 75 -22.21 -13.70 8.64
C GLU A 75 -21.22 -12.67 9.21
N GLN A 76 -21.66 -11.82 10.14
CA GLN A 76 -20.78 -10.85 10.80
C GLN A 76 -19.73 -11.55 11.65
N ASP A 77 -20.15 -12.50 12.49
CA ASP A 77 -19.24 -13.25 13.35
C ASP A 77 -18.18 -13.98 12.50
N ALA A 78 -18.57 -14.57 11.37
CA ALA A 78 -17.65 -15.23 10.43
C ALA A 78 -16.65 -14.25 9.78
N ILE A 79 -17.08 -13.05 9.41
CA ILE A 79 -16.19 -12.04 8.81
C ILE A 79 -15.24 -11.48 9.87
N GLU A 80 -15.73 -11.24 11.09
CA GLU A 80 -14.92 -10.79 12.23
C GLU A 80 -13.83 -11.82 12.58
N GLU A 81 -14.16 -13.11 12.56
CA GLU A 81 -13.20 -14.19 12.83
C GLU A 81 -12.01 -14.17 11.86
N ILE A 82 -12.24 -13.88 10.57
CA ILE A 82 -11.17 -13.86 9.57
C ILE A 82 -10.44 -12.51 9.48
N ALA A 83 -11.02 -11.42 10.00
CA ALA A 83 -10.52 -10.06 9.82
C ALA A 83 -9.10 -9.87 10.34
N GLY A 84 -8.79 -10.41 11.52
CA GLY A 84 -7.45 -10.33 12.10
C GLY A 84 -6.38 -11.03 11.26
N SER A 85 -6.73 -12.17 10.66
CA SER A 85 -5.84 -12.93 9.76
C SER A 85 -5.57 -12.18 8.45
N VAL A 86 -6.61 -11.55 7.90
CA VAL A 86 -6.50 -10.69 6.71
C VAL A 86 -5.62 -9.48 7.01
N ALA A 87 -5.84 -8.80 8.14
CA ALA A 87 -5.05 -7.64 8.55
C ALA A 87 -3.56 -7.97 8.70
N ARG A 88 -3.22 -9.09 9.36
CA ARG A 88 -1.85 -9.57 9.50
C ARG A 88 -1.21 -9.89 8.15
N SER A 89 -1.95 -10.54 7.25
CA SER A 89 -1.46 -10.87 5.91
C SER A 89 -1.12 -9.62 5.10
N LEU A 90 -1.99 -8.59 5.15
CA LEU A 90 -1.73 -7.30 4.51
C LEU A 90 -0.48 -6.60 5.08
N GLU A 91 -0.28 -6.65 6.40
CA GLU A 91 0.89 -6.08 7.06
C GLU A 91 2.19 -6.78 6.62
N ILE A 92 2.19 -8.12 6.55
CA ILE A 92 3.35 -8.90 6.09
C ILE A 92 3.73 -8.51 4.66
N VAL A 93 2.76 -8.41 3.75
CA VAL A 93 3.01 -8.02 2.36
C VAL A 93 3.54 -6.59 2.28
N ARG A 94 2.91 -5.63 2.97
CA ARG A 94 3.39 -4.23 2.99
C ARG A 94 4.83 -4.11 3.50
N HIS A 95 5.16 -4.82 4.59
CA HIS A 95 6.53 -4.82 5.12
C HIS A 95 7.53 -5.47 4.16
N ARG A 96 7.11 -6.50 3.42
CA ARG A 96 7.94 -7.13 2.40
C ARG A 96 8.21 -6.18 1.24
N GLU A 97 7.18 -5.56 0.68
CA GLU A 97 7.30 -4.59 -0.42
C GLU A 97 8.18 -3.40 -0.03
N ALA A 98 8.00 -2.86 1.17
CA ALA A 98 8.83 -1.76 1.67
C ALA A 98 10.31 -2.15 1.79
N ARG A 99 10.61 -3.36 2.25
CA ARG A 99 11.99 -3.88 2.31
C ARG A 99 12.59 -4.05 0.92
N GLU A 100 11.83 -4.63 -0.02
CA GLU A 100 12.29 -4.87 -1.38
C GLU A 100 12.56 -3.54 -2.12
N ALA A 101 11.64 -2.57 -2.02
CA ALA A 101 11.82 -1.24 -2.58
C ALA A 101 13.03 -0.50 -1.97
N GLY A 102 13.21 -0.58 -0.65
CA GLY A 102 14.35 0.02 0.05
C GLY A 102 15.69 -0.60 -0.36
N ALA A 103 15.73 -1.93 -0.55
CA ALA A 103 16.91 -2.61 -1.06
C ALA A 103 17.24 -2.19 -2.50
N GLY A 104 16.24 -2.16 -3.38
CA GLY A 104 16.40 -1.71 -4.77
C GLY A 104 16.92 -0.29 -4.88
N ALA A 105 16.36 0.65 -4.10
CA ALA A 105 16.80 2.05 -4.10
C ALA A 105 18.26 2.21 -3.60
N ARG A 106 18.69 1.37 -2.66
CA ARG A 106 20.08 1.36 -2.19
C ARG A 106 21.04 0.82 -3.25
N ILE A 107 20.65 -0.25 -3.95
CA ILE A 107 21.43 -0.82 -5.05
C ILE A 107 21.59 0.22 -6.16
N ALA A 108 20.48 0.81 -6.63
CA ALA A 108 20.52 1.83 -7.68
C ALA A 108 21.46 3.00 -7.31
N ARG A 109 21.38 3.51 -6.08
CA ARG A 109 22.28 4.58 -5.60
C ARG A 109 23.75 4.17 -5.63
N ILE A 110 24.07 2.92 -5.29
CA ILE A 110 25.43 2.40 -5.30
C ILE A 110 25.91 2.24 -6.75
N GLU A 111 25.07 1.72 -7.65
CA GLU A 111 25.36 1.57 -9.07
C GLU A 111 25.64 2.92 -9.74
N ASP A 112 24.81 3.93 -9.48
CA ASP A 112 25.01 5.30 -9.97
C ASP A 112 26.34 5.89 -9.49
N GLY A 113 26.66 5.70 -8.20
CA GLY A 113 27.92 6.14 -7.61
C GLY A 113 29.13 5.46 -8.24
N LEU A 114 29.05 4.15 -8.49
CA LEU A 114 30.10 3.38 -9.15
C LEU A 114 30.31 3.83 -10.60
N ALA A 115 29.22 4.06 -11.34
CA ALA A 115 29.26 4.55 -12.71
C ALA A 115 29.93 5.93 -12.79
N ALA A 116 29.56 6.85 -11.90
CA ALA A 116 30.16 8.17 -11.82
C ALA A 116 31.67 8.11 -11.49
N MET A 117 32.07 7.24 -10.56
CA MET A 117 33.48 7.09 -10.18
C MET A 117 34.30 6.48 -11.32
N LYS A 118 33.75 5.47 -12.02
CA LYS A 118 34.37 4.88 -13.21
C LYS A 118 34.57 5.94 -14.30
N ALA A 119 33.54 6.73 -14.61
CA ALA A 119 33.64 7.80 -15.60
C ALA A 119 34.73 8.83 -15.24
N ARG A 120 34.86 9.17 -13.96
CA ARG A 120 35.92 10.07 -13.48
C ARG A 120 37.32 9.47 -13.67
N LEU A 121 37.51 8.20 -13.35
CA LEU A 121 38.78 7.51 -13.54
C LEU A 121 39.16 7.41 -15.02
N ASP A 122 38.19 7.08 -15.88
CA ASP A 122 38.39 7.00 -17.33
C ASP A 122 38.78 8.38 -17.90
N ALA A 123 38.12 9.46 -17.44
CA ALA A 123 38.46 10.83 -17.82
C ALA A 123 39.86 11.24 -17.36
N MET A 124 40.25 10.89 -16.12
CA MET A 124 41.61 11.15 -15.61
C MET A 124 42.67 10.38 -16.41
N ALA A 125 42.41 9.12 -16.76
CA ALA A 125 43.31 8.30 -17.56
C ALA A 125 43.44 8.80 -19.02
N LEU A 126 42.40 9.45 -19.55
CA LEU A 126 42.44 10.08 -20.87
C LEU A 126 43.22 11.40 -20.84
N ALA A 127 43.00 12.24 -19.81
CA ALA A 127 43.72 13.50 -19.63
C ALA A 127 45.22 13.29 -19.38
N GLY A 128 45.59 12.26 -18.60
CA GLY A 128 47.00 11.89 -18.39
C GLY A 128 47.71 11.47 -19.69
N ARG A 129 47.02 10.77 -20.60
CA ARG A 129 47.57 10.35 -21.90
C ARG A 129 47.73 11.50 -22.89
N ALA A 130 46.89 12.54 -22.81
CA ALA A 130 47.04 13.74 -23.64
C ALA A 130 48.22 14.62 -23.21
N SER A 131 48.62 14.56 -21.92
CA SER A 131 49.78 15.30 -21.41
C SER A 131 51.14 14.67 -21.77
N ASP A 132 51.16 13.39 -22.18
CA ASP A 132 52.36 12.64 -22.55
C ASP A 132 52.63 12.65 -24.08
N ALA A 133 51.82 13.36 -24.87
CA ALA A 133 52.09 13.54 -26.29
C ALA A 133 53.29 14.47 -26.48
N PRO A 134 54.39 14.03 -27.11
CA PRO A 134 55.58 14.87 -27.29
C PRO A 134 55.24 16.05 -28.22
N GLU A 135 55.53 17.28 -27.77
CA GLU A 135 55.57 18.45 -28.65
C GLU A 135 56.55 18.14 -29.78
N GLY A 136 56.00 18.01 -30.99
CA GLY A 136 56.75 17.67 -32.19
C GLY A 136 57.85 18.70 -32.46
N THR A 137 59.08 18.21 -32.50
CA THR A 137 60.25 18.82 -33.15
C THR A 137 60.05 19.03 -34.64
#